data_AF-A0A1E5PMT8-F1
#
_entry.id   AF-A0A1E5PMT8-F1
#
_cell.length_a   1.000
_cell.length_b   1.000
_cell.length_c   1.000
_cell.angle_alpha   90.00
_cell.angle_beta   90.00
_cell.angle_gamma   90.00
#
_symmetry.space_group_name_H-M   'P 1'
#
loop_
_entity.id
_entity.type
_entity.pdbx_description
1 polymer ?
#
loop_
_entity_poly.entity_id
_entity_poly.type
_entity_poly.pdbx_seq_one_letter_code
_entity_poly.pdbx_strand_id
1 'polypeptide(L)'
;MFTISWQRPLILAATSIALVTGTAVTAQASVHHSPAGVTSAAVADASTCIGGGKGGEGGKGGEGGKGGRPGRPGEPGKPGGVGCVLGFDDLPDKKKSDLTVVDKVRIVLTLLADDSDETKEKIAKKYDISEEQLDTWKRQYVDGDWFALMGSGLSTS
;
A
#
# COMPACT_ATOMS: atom_id res chain seq x y z
N MET A 1 -43.84 19.11 -31.08
CA MET A 1 -42.61 19.82 -31.49
C MET A 1 -41.57 19.59 -30.41
N PHE A 2 -40.50 18.87 -30.73
CA PHE A 2 -39.39 18.62 -29.80
C PHE A 2 -38.33 19.70 -30.01
N THR A 3 -37.98 20.44 -28.97
CA THR A 3 -36.80 21.32 -28.99
C THR A 3 -35.82 20.83 -27.95
N ILE A 4 -34.81 20.11 -28.43
CA ILE A 4 -33.61 19.70 -27.70
C ILE A 4 -32.76 20.96 -27.50
N SER A 5 -32.41 21.28 -26.26
CA SER A 5 -31.40 22.30 -25.93
C SER A 5 -30.41 21.68 -24.94
N TRP A 6 -29.38 21.04 -25.48
CA TRP A 6 -28.25 20.49 -24.75
C TRP A 6 -27.08 21.48 -24.88
N GLN A 7 -26.68 22.13 -23.79
CA GLN A 7 -25.46 22.93 -23.72
C GLN A 7 -24.77 22.66 -22.38
N ARG A 8 -23.81 21.73 -22.40
CA ARG A 8 -22.77 21.57 -21.38
C ARG A 8 -21.52 22.31 -21.88
N PRO A 9 -20.94 23.26 -21.15
CA PRO A 9 -19.60 23.74 -21.45
C PRO A 9 -18.54 22.85 -20.77
N LEU A 10 -17.82 22.07 -21.57
CA LEU A 10 -16.53 21.48 -21.20
C LEU A 10 -15.46 22.58 -21.29
N ILE A 11 -14.94 23.03 -20.15
CA ILE A 11 -13.75 23.89 -20.12
C ILE A 11 -12.52 23.00 -19.95
N LEU A 12 -11.83 22.75 -21.07
CA LEU A 12 -10.49 22.18 -21.12
C LEU A 12 -9.48 23.29 -20.84
N ALA A 13 -8.83 23.25 -19.67
CA ALA A 13 -7.68 24.09 -19.38
C ALA A 13 -6.41 23.23 -19.46
N ALA A 14 -5.76 23.27 -20.62
CA ALA A 14 -4.43 22.69 -20.82
C ALA A 14 -3.39 23.79 -20.56
N THR A 15 -2.66 23.70 -19.44
CA THR A 15 -1.53 24.59 -19.15
C THR A 15 -0.22 23.84 -19.44
N SER A 16 0.40 24.15 -20.57
CA SER A 16 1.75 23.72 -20.92
C SER A 16 2.78 24.52 -20.13
N ILE A 17 3.74 23.84 -19.48
CA ILE A 17 4.96 24.48 -18.97
C ILE A 17 6.12 23.94 -19.81
N ALA A 18 6.69 24.83 -20.62
CA ALA A 18 7.97 24.60 -21.30
C ALA A 18 9.04 25.44 -20.59
N LEU A 19 10.09 24.77 -20.08
CA LEU A 19 11.32 25.43 -19.65
C LEU A 19 12.50 24.71 -20.31
N VAL A 20 12.93 25.29 -21.43
CA VAL A 20 14.23 25.03 -22.05
C VAL A 20 15.17 26.12 -21.56
N THR A 21 16.24 25.73 -20.87
CA THR A 21 17.51 26.46 -20.85
C THR A 21 18.62 25.46 -20.63
N GLY A 22 19.44 25.27 -21.67
CA GLY A 22 20.67 24.50 -21.61
C GLY A 22 21.83 25.36 -21.11
N THR A 23 22.69 24.75 -20.30
CA THR A 23 24.07 25.19 -20.06
C THR A 23 24.97 23.97 -20.13
N ALA A 24 25.80 23.93 -21.16
CA ALA A 24 26.90 22.98 -21.28
C ALA A 24 28.01 23.37 -20.29
N VAL A 25 28.52 22.41 -19.53
CA VAL A 25 29.85 22.50 -18.88
C VAL A 25 30.59 21.20 -19.16
N THR A 26 31.82 21.39 -19.64
CA THR A 26 32.76 20.41 -20.15
C THR A 26 33.41 19.56 -19.05
N ALA A 27 33.85 18.38 -19.47
CA ALA A 27 34.37 17.25 -18.70
C ALA A 27 35.50 17.56 -17.71
N GLN A 28 35.45 16.97 -16.50
CA GLN A 28 36.62 16.56 -15.74
C GLN A 28 36.38 15.26 -14.94
N ALA A 29 37.23 14.27 -15.24
CA ALA A 29 37.66 13.09 -14.49
C ALA A 29 36.64 12.31 -13.63
N SER A 30 36.41 11.07 -14.07
CA SER A 30 35.68 9.99 -13.41
C SER A 30 36.14 9.74 -11.96
N VAL A 31 35.37 10.27 -11.02
CA VAL A 31 35.25 9.75 -9.66
C VAL A 31 33.79 9.37 -9.53
N HIS A 32 33.50 8.07 -9.49
CA HIS A 32 32.18 7.54 -9.17
C HIS A 32 31.87 7.80 -7.68
N HIS A 33 31.75 9.08 -7.31
CA HIS A 33 30.89 9.46 -6.20
C HIS A 33 29.49 9.51 -6.78
N SER A 34 28.84 8.35 -6.77
CA SER A 34 27.39 8.32 -6.83
C SER A 34 26.89 9.35 -5.81
N PRO A 35 25.96 10.25 -6.18
CA PRO A 35 25.24 11.00 -5.17
C PRO A 35 24.71 9.95 -4.20
N ALA A 36 24.85 10.21 -2.89
CA ALA A 36 24.24 9.40 -1.85
C ALA A 36 22.86 9.04 -2.39
N GLY A 37 22.76 7.78 -2.84
CA GLY A 37 21.49 7.26 -3.27
C GLY A 37 20.64 7.55 -2.07
N VAL A 38 19.51 8.22 -2.29
CA VAL A 38 18.41 8.04 -1.37
C VAL A 38 18.20 6.54 -1.45
N THR A 39 18.92 5.79 -0.60
CA THR A 39 18.68 4.39 -0.34
C THR A 39 17.23 4.46 -0.04
N SER A 40 16.42 3.89 -0.95
CA SER A 40 15.01 3.70 -0.72
C SER A 40 14.93 3.32 0.73
N ALA A 41 14.40 4.22 1.55
CA ALA A 41 13.82 3.80 2.80
C ALA A 41 12.85 2.75 2.28
N ALA A 42 13.24 1.48 2.37
CA ALA A 42 12.32 0.39 2.17
C ALA A 42 11.21 0.80 3.12
N VAL A 43 10.10 1.24 2.52
CA VAL A 43 8.95 1.73 3.24
C VAL A 43 8.76 0.70 4.33
N ALA A 44 9.03 1.10 5.58
CA ALA A 44 8.70 0.27 6.70
C ALA A 44 7.19 0.16 6.56
N ASP A 45 6.74 -0.99 6.07
CA ASP A 45 5.34 -1.26 5.83
C ASP A 45 4.67 -1.09 7.19
N ALA A 46 4.03 0.06 7.34
CA ALA A 46 3.47 0.51 8.59
C ALA A 46 2.14 -0.22 8.77
N SER A 47 2.22 -1.51 9.07
CA SER A 47 1.07 -2.28 9.53
C SER A 47 1.46 -3.03 10.80
N THR A 48 1.17 -2.37 11.92
CA THR A 48 1.03 -3.02 13.23
C THR A 48 -0.07 -4.06 13.11
N CYS A 49 0.30 -5.27 12.76
CA CYS A 49 -0.49 -6.44 13.05
C CYS A 49 -0.40 -6.76 14.53
N ILE A 50 -1.53 -7.15 15.12
CA ILE A 50 -1.59 -7.53 16.54
C ILE A 50 -0.76 -8.81 16.85
N GLY A 51 -0.28 -9.53 15.83
CA GLY A 51 0.77 -10.54 15.96
C GLY A 51 2.05 -10.08 15.28
N GLY A 52 3.01 -9.56 16.06
CA GLY A 52 4.32 -9.19 15.55
C GLY A 52 5.00 -10.37 14.87
N GLY A 53 5.29 -10.23 13.57
CA GLY A 53 6.14 -11.17 12.86
C GLY A 53 7.45 -11.34 13.64
N LYS A 54 7.88 -12.59 13.85
CA LYS A 54 9.13 -12.85 14.57
C LYS A 54 10.26 -12.15 13.82
N GLY A 55 10.90 -11.19 14.49
CA GLY A 55 12.06 -10.48 13.96
C GLY A 55 13.11 -11.48 13.45
N GLY A 56 13.74 -11.13 12.34
CA GLY A 56 14.78 -11.96 11.73
C GLY A 56 15.94 -12.22 12.70
N GLU A 57 16.60 -13.36 12.53
CA GLU A 57 17.81 -13.68 13.29
C GLU A 57 18.96 -12.77 12.84
N GLY A 58 19.67 -12.16 13.80
CA GLY A 58 20.84 -11.34 13.52
C GLY A 58 21.97 -12.11 12.84
N GLY A 59 22.70 -11.44 11.95
CA GLY A 59 23.82 -12.04 11.23
C GLY A 59 25.01 -12.36 12.14
N LYS A 60 25.85 -13.31 11.72
CA LYS A 60 27.08 -13.67 12.44
C LYS A 60 28.20 -12.68 12.11
N GLY A 61 28.90 -12.20 13.14
CA GLY A 61 30.08 -11.34 12.98
C GLY A 61 31.21 -12.03 12.22
N GLY A 62 31.95 -11.24 11.42
CA GLY A 62 33.07 -11.70 10.60
C GLY A 62 34.34 -11.99 11.40
N GLU A 63 35.27 -12.72 10.79
CA GLU A 63 36.57 -13.05 11.41
C GLU A 63 37.57 -11.91 11.26
N GLY A 64 38.31 -11.62 12.35
CA GLY A 64 39.42 -10.68 12.34
C GLY A 64 40.61 -11.18 11.50
N GLY A 65 41.21 -10.29 10.72
CA GLY A 65 42.35 -10.63 9.86
C GLY A 65 43.64 -10.85 10.64
N LYS A 66 44.53 -11.70 10.10
CA LYS A 66 45.84 -12.00 10.68
C LYS A 66 46.98 -11.46 9.81
N GLY A 67 48.07 -11.02 10.46
CA GLY A 67 49.30 -10.62 9.77
C GLY A 67 49.17 -9.37 8.90
N GLY A 68 48.45 -8.35 9.37
CA GLY A 68 48.25 -7.08 8.66
C GLY A 68 47.24 -7.14 7.50
N ARG A 69 46.60 -8.29 7.27
CA ARG A 69 45.52 -8.42 6.28
C ARG A 69 44.17 -8.07 6.91
N PRO A 70 43.25 -7.43 6.17
CA PRO A 70 41.86 -7.26 6.60
C PRO A 70 41.18 -8.59 6.90
N GLY A 71 40.24 -8.56 7.84
CA GLY A 71 39.38 -9.70 8.16
C GLY A 71 38.33 -9.99 7.09
N ARG A 72 37.55 -11.06 7.29
CA ARG A 72 36.40 -11.36 6.43
C ARG A 72 35.14 -10.70 7.00
N PRO A 73 34.29 -10.07 6.16
CA PRO A 73 32.98 -9.61 6.59
C PRO A 73 32.14 -10.76 7.19
N GLY A 74 31.22 -10.41 8.09
CA GLY A 74 30.24 -11.34 8.63
C GLY A 74 29.14 -11.68 7.62
N GLU A 75 28.31 -12.65 7.99
CA GLU A 75 27.12 -13.00 7.21
C GLU A 75 25.94 -12.09 7.58
N PRO A 76 25.12 -11.66 6.60
CA PRO A 76 23.89 -10.94 6.89
C PRO A 76 22.93 -11.83 7.69
N GLY A 77 22.07 -11.19 8.48
CA GLY A 77 21.00 -11.88 9.21
C GLY A 77 19.94 -12.46 8.27
N LYS A 78 19.13 -13.37 8.80
CA LYS A 78 17.95 -13.85 8.08
C LYS A 78 16.85 -12.78 8.11
N PRO A 79 16.12 -12.57 7.01
CA PRO A 79 14.95 -11.72 7.06
C PRO A 79 13.94 -12.26 8.09
N GLY A 80 13.17 -11.37 8.70
CA GLY A 80 12.03 -11.77 9.53
C GLY A 80 10.98 -12.49 8.68
N GLY A 81 10.10 -13.25 9.35
CA GLY A 81 8.92 -13.79 8.67
C GLY A 81 8.05 -12.65 8.14
N VAL A 82 7.42 -12.85 6.97
CA VAL A 82 6.38 -11.94 6.49
C VAL A 82 5.26 -11.93 7.52
N GLY A 83 5.10 -10.82 8.22
CA GLY A 83 3.99 -10.63 9.12
C GLY A 83 2.71 -10.52 8.31
N CYS A 84 1.73 -11.36 8.65
CA CYS A 84 0.28 -11.17 8.47
C CYS A 84 -0.32 -11.56 7.13
N VAL A 85 -0.73 -12.82 7.05
CA VAL A 85 -1.88 -13.19 6.23
C VAL A 85 -3.11 -12.96 7.10
N LEU A 86 -3.86 -11.87 6.86
CA LEU A 86 -5.17 -11.67 7.49
C LEU A 86 -6.16 -12.62 6.80
N GLY A 87 -6.48 -13.73 7.47
CA GLY A 87 -7.39 -14.74 6.94
C GLY A 87 -8.86 -14.40 7.19
N PHE A 88 -9.76 -15.13 6.54
CA PHE A 88 -11.20 -15.06 6.83
C PHE A 88 -11.51 -15.30 8.32
N ASP A 89 -10.76 -16.19 8.97
CA ASP A 89 -10.94 -16.54 10.38
C ASP A 89 -10.54 -15.42 11.35
N ASP A 90 -9.71 -14.46 10.92
CA ASP A 90 -9.31 -13.28 11.71
C ASP A 90 -10.36 -12.15 11.68
N LEU A 91 -11.40 -12.31 10.86
CA LEU A 91 -12.44 -11.30 10.70
C LEU A 91 -13.37 -11.27 11.93
N PRO A 92 -13.78 -10.08 12.37
CA PRO A 92 -14.53 -9.91 13.62
C PRO A 92 -15.86 -10.65 13.57
N ASP A 93 -16.18 -11.35 14.67
CA ASP A 93 -17.43 -12.09 14.83
C ASP A 93 -18.55 -11.17 15.35
N LYS A 94 -19.02 -10.29 14.46
CA LYS A 94 -20.10 -9.35 14.74
C LYS A 94 -20.93 -9.07 13.51
N LYS A 95 -22.15 -8.57 13.73
CA LYS A 95 -23.10 -8.25 12.67
C LYS A 95 -22.68 -7.00 11.91
N LYS A 96 -23.19 -6.84 10.68
CA LYS A 96 -22.98 -5.66 9.81
C LYS A 96 -23.13 -4.33 10.52
N SER A 97 -24.21 -4.19 11.31
CA SER A 97 -24.57 -2.95 12.02
C SER A 97 -23.52 -2.51 13.03
N ASP A 98 -22.71 -3.46 13.52
CA ASP A 98 -21.76 -3.25 14.61
C ASP A 98 -20.31 -3.20 14.09
N LEU A 99 -20.14 -3.26 12.76
CA LEU A 99 -18.85 -3.06 12.10
C LEU A 99 -18.41 -1.61 12.25
N THR A 100 -17.31 -1.40 12.95
CA THR A 100 -16.61 -0.11 12.97
C THR A 100 -15.85 0.08 11.65
N VAL A 101 -15.37 1.29 11.43
CA VAL A 101 -14.49 1.61 10.30
C VAL A 101 -13.26 0.69 10.27
N VAL A 102 -12.68 0.41 11.43
CA VAL A 102 -11.49 -0.45 11.54
C VAL A 102 -11.81 -1.88 11.11
N ASP A 103 -13.02 -2.37 11.39
CA ASP A 103 -13.45 -3.70 10.95
C ASP A 103 -13.66 -3.77 9.44
N LYS A 104 -14.26 -2.74 8.86
CA LYS A 104 -14.36 -2.62 7.39
C LYS A 104 -12.98 -2.62 6.75
N VAL A 105 -12.01 -1.90 7.33
CA VAL A 105 -10.62 -1.92 6.85
C VAL A 105 -10.01 -3.32 6.96
N ARG A 106 -10.22 -4.04 8.07
CA ARG A 106 -9.75 -5.44 8.20
C ARG A 106 -10.36 -6.35 7.13
N ILE A 107 -11.66 -6.22 6.87
CA ILE A 107 -12.35 -6.96 5.79
C ILE A 107 -11.71 -6.66 4.43
N VAL A 108 -11.45 -5.39 4.13
CA VAL A 108 -10.80 -4.98 2.88
C VAL A 108 -9.36 -5.51 2.79
N LEU A 109 -8.59 -5.47 3.87
CA LEU A 109 -7.24 -6.04 3.90
C LEU A 109 -7.24 -7.55 3.65
N THR A 110 -8.23 -8.28 4.18
CA THR A 110 -8.43 -9.70 3.83
C THR A 110 -8.73 -9.89 2.34
N LEU A 111 -9.57 -9.03 1.74
CA LEU A 111 -9.86 -9.07 0.29
C LEU A 111 -8.68 -8.63 -0.61
N LEU A 112 -7.72 -7.89 -0.05
CA LEU A 112 -6.48 -7.56 -0.74
C LEU A 112 -5.46 -8.69 -0.65
N ALA A 113 -5.50 -9.48 0.42
CA ALA A 113 -4.68 -10.68 0.58
C ALA A 113 -5.22 -11.87 -0.23
N ASP A 114 -6.55 -12.00 -0.33
CA ASP A 114 -7.24 -13.03 -1.10
C ASP A 114 -8.53 -12.47 -1.74
N ASP A 115 -8.47 -12.24 -3.04
CA ASP A 115 -9.58 -11.68 -3.84
C ASP A 115 -10.42 -12.76 -4.55
N SER A 116 -10.32 -14.01 -4.12
CA SER A 116 -11.09 -15.11 -4.72
C SER A 116 -12.59 -14.95 -4.49
N ASP A 117 -13.40 -15.43 -5.46
CA ASP A 117 -14.86 -15.42 -5.37
C ASP A 117 -15.36 -16.18 -4.12
N GLU A 118 -14.67 -17.25 -3.73
CA GLU A 118 -14.98 -18.02 -2.51
C GLU A 118 -14.85 -17.17 -1.24
N THR A 119 -13.77 -16.39 -1.12
CA THR A 119 -13.54 -15.51 0.03
C THR A 119 -14.55 -14.36 0.03
N LYS A 120 -14.87 -13.78 -1.14
CA LYS A 120 -15.93 -12.77 -1.27
C LYS A 120 -17.28 -13.30 -0.82
N GLU A 121 -17.69 -14.48 -1.31
CA GLU A 121 -18.97 -15.11 -0.96
C GLU A 121 -19.06 -15.39 0.54
N LYS A 122 -17.99 -15.93 1.13
CA LYS A 122 -17.90 -16.20 2.57
C LYS A 122 -18.08 -14.92 3.41
N ILE A 123 -17.41 -13.84 3.03
CA ILE A 123 -17.49 -12.54 3.72
C ILE A 123 -18.88 -11.91 3.53
N ALA A 124 -19.37 -11.91 2.29
CA ALA A 124 -20.69 -11.40 1.93
C ALA A 124 -21.78 -12.07 2.76
N LYS A 125 -21.72 -13.40 2.87
CA LYS A 125 -22.63 -14.20 3.70
C LYS A 125 -22.46 -13.94 5.20
N LYS A 126 -21.22 -13.84 5.71
CA LYS A 126 -20.95 -13.59 7.14
C LYS A 126 -21.55 -12.27 7.62
N TYR A 127 -21.48 -11.23 6.78
CA TYR A 127 -21.93 -9.88 7.14
C TYR A 127 -23.26 -9.46 6.50
N ASP A 128 -23.94 -10.34 5.76
CA ASP A 128 -25.21 -10.01 5.08
C ASP A 128 -25.08 -8.74 4.20
N ILE A 129 -24.08 -8.75 3.32
CA ILE A 129 -23.77 -7.68 2.36
C ILE A 129 -23.58 -8.25 0.96
N SER A 130 -23.80 -7.44 -0.07
CA SER A 130 -23.51 -7.86 -1.45
C SER A 130 -22.00 -7.85 -1.71
N GLU A 131 -21.56 -8.69 -2.64
CA GLU A 131 -20.18 -8.67 -3.15
C GLU A 131 -19.83 -7.32 -3.79
N GLU A 132 -20.78 -6.67 -4.45
CA GLU A 132 -20.60 -5.31 -4.99
C GLU A 132 -20.27 -4.27 -3.90
N GLN A 133 -20.84 -4.44 -2.70
CA GLN A 133 -20.56 -3.57 -1.57
C GLN A 133 -19.13 -3.81 -1.05
N LEU A 134 -18.65 -5.06 -1.08
CA LEU A 134 -17.26 -5.41 -0.78
C LEU A 134 -16.29 -4.82 -1.80
N ASP A 135 -16.60 -4.95 -3.09
CA ASP A 135 -15.79 -4.34 -4.16
C ASP A 135 -15.77 -2.81 -4.05
N THR A 136 -16.88 -2.20 -3.67
CA THR A 136 -16.97 -0.76 -3.41
C THR A 136 -16.05 -0.35 -2.26
N TRP A 137 -16.09 -1.06 -1.13
CA TRP A 137 -15.21 -0.79 0.01
C TRP A 137 -13.73 -0.99 -0.34
N LYS A 138 -13.41 -2.04 -1.10
CA LYS A 138 -12.07 -2.30 -1.60
C LYS A 138 -11.57 -1.16 -2.49
N ARG A 139 -12.40 -0.69 -3.43
CA ARG A 139 -12.07 0.43 -4.31
C ARG A 139 -11.84 1.71 -3.50
N GLN A 140 -12.73 2.04 -2.57
CA GLN A 140 -12.60 3.23 -1.71
C GLN A 140 -11.32 3.20 -0.89
N TYR A 141 -10.91 2.05 -0.36
CA TYR A 141 -9.64 1.91 0.35
C TYR A 141 -8.43 2.16 -0.56
N VAL A 142 -8.42 1.55 -1.76
CA VAL A 142 -7.32 1.70 -2.73
C VAL A 142 -7.22 3.13 -3.26
N ASP A 143 -8.36 3.76 -3.53
CA ASP A 143 -8.44 5.14 -4.01
C ASP A 143 -8.16 6.17 -2.89
N GLY A 144 -8.05 5.73 -1.63
CA GLY A 144 -7.87 6.61 -0.47
C GLY A 144 -9.12 7.42 -0.11
N ASP A 145 -10.30 7.02 -0.59
CA ASP A 145 -11.59 7.61 -0.23
C ASP A 145 -12.10 7.08 1.12
N TRP A 146 -11.38 7.47 2.17
CA TRP A 146 -11.72 7.10 3.54
C TRP A 146 -13.11 7.60 3.96
N PHE A 147 -13.56 8.75 3.46
CA PHE A 147 -14.85 9.33 3.82
C PHE A 147 -16.02 8.49 3.29
N ALA A 148 -15.93 8.00 2.04
CA ALA A 148 -16.92 7.09 1.51
C ALA A 148 -16.89 5.73 2.22
N LEU A 149 -15.69 5.21 2.55
CA LEU A 149 -15.54 3.96 3.31
C LEU A 149 -16.15 4.05 4.72
N MET A 150 -15.99 5.19 5.38
CA MET A 150 -16.57 5.48 6.70
C MET A 150 -18.11 5.64 6.67
N GLY A 151 -18.73 5.75 5.48
CA GLY A 151 -20.16 6.02 5.35
C GLY A 151 -20.54 7.48 5.59
N SER A 152 -19.57 8.40 5.55
CA SER A 152 -19.77 9.85 5.66
C SER A 152 -20.00 10.55 4.32
N GLY A 153 -20.05 9.79 3.22
CA GLY A 153 -20.51 10.30 1.92
C GLY A 153 -22.00 10.60 1.98
N LEU A 154 -22.35 11.89 1.89
CA LEU A 154 -23.71 12.41 1.96
C LEU A 154 -24.73 11.50 1.26
N SER A 155 -25.70 10.98 2.04
CA SER A 155 -27.04 10.78 1.51
C SER A 155 -27.59 12.15 1.13
N THR A 156 -27.42 12.54 -0.13
CA THR A 156 -28.36 13.45 -0.76
C THR A 156 -29.62 12.64 -1.06
N SER A 157 -30.63 12.83 -0.22
CA SER A 157 -32.03 12.46 -0.48
C SER A 157 -32.53 13.00 -1.80
#